data_AF-A0A3D0N910-F1
#
_entry.id   AF-A0A3D0N910-F1
#
_cell.length_a   1.000
_cell.length_b   1.000
_cell.length_c   1.000
_cell.angle_alpha   90.00
_cell.angle_beta   90.00
_cell.angle_gamma   90.00
#
_symmetry.space_group_name_H-M   'P 1'
#
loop_
_entity.id
_entity.type
_entity.pdbx_description
1 polymer ?
#
loop_
_entity_poly.entity_id
_entity_poly.type
_entity_poly.pdbx_seq_one_letter_code
_entity_poly.pdbx_strand_id
1 'polypeptide(L)'
;MHLSDKQLARLLEQHDMFWNAAPEEWLNGIPLANGEVGAMVWGDGEPLKITLDRYDCWELREQQPDPEIYTYQNLRRLVEAGAEQTAKSDMVDRWRVPEKPHPTRLPMPRVEMTVPGAEAFRGRLELMKACARGSIECKKG
;
A
#
# COMPACT_ATOMS: atom_id res chain seq x y z
N MET A 1 10.92 -23.67 -16.37
CA MET A 1 12.35 -23.33 -16.21
C MET A 1 12.58 -23.12 -14.72
N HIS A 2 13.51 -23.85 -14.10
CA HIS A 2 13.81 -23.74 -12.66
C HIS A 2 15.23 -23.19 -12.52
N LEU A 3 15.39 -22.04 -11.85
CA LEU A 3 16.70 -21.49 -11.51
C LEU A 3 17.23 -22.23 -10.28
N SER A 4 18.52 -22.57 -10.27
CA SER A 4 19.17 -22.96 -9.02
C SER A 4 19.26 -21.78 -8.04
N ASP A 5 19.41 -22.06 -6.75
CA ASP A 5 19.57 -21.02 -5.72
C ASP A 5 20.70 -20.04 -6.03
N LYS A 6 21.82 -20.53 -6.59
CA LYS A 6 22.94 -19.66 -7.01
C LYS A 6 22.56 -18.73 -8.16
N GLN A 7 21.80 -19.24 -9.12
CA GLN A 7 21.32 -18.43 -10.25
C GLN A 7 20.28 -17.42 -9.80
N LEU A 8 19.37 -17.82 -8.90
CA LEU A 8 18.36 -16.94 -8.32
C LEU A 8 19.00 -15.84 -7.46
N ALA A 9 19.94 -16.20 -6.58
CA ALA A 9 20.65 -15.24 -5.74
C ALA A 9 21.38 -14.19 -6.59
N ARG A 10 22.12 -14.63 -7.62
CA ARG A 10 22.79 -13.72 -8.56
C ARG A 10 21.80 -12.82 -9.31
N LEU A 11 20.66 -13.38 -9.74
CA LEU A 11 19.61 -12.64 -10.43
C LEU A 11 18.97 -11.58 -9.52
N LEU A 12 18.72 -11.88 -8.25
CA LEU A 12 18.09 -10.95 -7.32
C LEU A 12 19.06 -9.90 -6.79
N GLU A 13 20.31 -10.28 -6.50
CA GLU A 13 21.31 -9.36 -5.92
C GLU A 13 21.61 -8.17 -6.83
N GLN A 14 21.66 -8.36 -8.15
CA GLN A 14 21.86 -7.25 -9.09
C GLN A 14 20.66 -6.28 -9.16
N HIS A 15 19.52 -6.65 -8.59
CA HIS A 15 18.29 -5.87 -8.53
C HIS A 15 17.96 -5.37 -7.12
N ASP A 16 18.87 -5.56 -6.15
CA ASP A 16 18.75 -4.91 -4.86
C ASP A 16 18.62 -3.39 -5.06
N MET A 17 17.73 -2.79 -4.28
CA MET A 17 17.51 -1.36 -4.33
C MET A 17 18.43 -0.67 -3.32
N PHE A 18 19.03 0.45 -3.73
CA PHE A 18 19.99 1.21 -2.92
C PHE A 18 19.53 2.66 -2.76
N TRP A 19 19.62 3.16 -1.54
CA TRP A 19 19.36 4.54 -1.18
C TRP A 19 20.66 5.19 -0.73
N ASN A 20 21.17 6.13 -1.54
CA ASN A 20 22.37 6.90 -1.25
C ASN A 20 22.07 8.24 -0.54
N ALA A 21 20.79 8.55 -0.38
CA ALA A 21 20.26 9.68 0.37
C ALA A 21 18.99 9.23 1.09
N ALA A 22 18.62 9.95 2.14
CA ALA A 22 17.38 9.69 2.86
C ALA A 22 16.18 9.91 1.95
N PRO A 23 15.22 8.98 1.87
CA PRO A 23 13.98 9.24 1.17
C PRO A 23 13.08 10.13 2.04
N GLU A 24 12.97 11.41 1.70
CA GLU A 24 12.24 12.42 2.48
C GLU A 24 10.72 12.25 2.41
N GLU A 25 10.21 11.54 1.40
CA GLU A 25 8.80 11.27 1.19
C GLU A 25 8.49 9.77 1.31
N TRP A 26 7.30 9.46 1.85
CA TRP A 26 6.83 8.08 2.01
C TRP A 26 6.86 7.26 0.71
N LEU A 27 6.53 7.88 -0.43
CA LEU A 27 6.51 7.22 -1.75
C LEU A 27 7.90 6.72 -2.21
N ASN A 28 8.97 7.30 -1.67
CA ASN A 28 10.35 6.98 -2.03
C ASN A 28 11.03 6.07 -0.98
N GLY A 29 10.29 5.66 0.06
CA GLY A 29 10.82 4.87 1.16
C GLY A 29 11.27 3.47 0.75
N ILE A 30 11.81 2.74 1.72
CA ILE A 30 12.24 1.35 1.58
C ILE A 30 11.06 0.44 1.96
N PRO A 31 10.41 -0.26 1.00
CA PRO A 31 9.28 -1.12 1.30
C PRO A 31 9.74 -2.49 1.80
N LEU A 32 9.06 -3.02 2.79
CA LEU A 32 9.21 -4.40 3.26
C LEU A 32 7.86 -4.94 3.73
N ALA A 33 7.50 -6.17 3.36
CA ALA A 33 6.24 -6.77 3.78
C ALA A 33 6.32 -8.30 3.83
N ASN A 34 5.44 -8.91 4.63
CA ASN A 34 5.31 -10.37 4.72
C ASN A 34 3.96 -10.90 4.20
N GLY A 35 3.16 -10.05 3.55
CA GLY A 35 1.82 -10.38 3.05
C GLY A 35 0.67 -10.08 4.03
N GLU A 36 0.96 -9.91 5.32
CA GLU A 36 -0.02 -9.50 6.33
C GLU A 36 0.27 -8.07 6.81
N VAL A 37 1.53 -7.80 7.16
CA VAL A 37 2.04 -6.50 7.61
C VAL A 37 3.05 -5.99 6.61
N GLY A 38 2.94 -4.69 6.32
CA GLY A 38 3.91 -3.92 5.55
C GLY A 38 4.55 -2.83 6.39
N ALA A 39 5.77 -2.46 6.04
CA ALA A 39 6.49 -1.34 6.58
C ALA A 39 7.13 -0.53 5.44
N MET A 40 7.05 0.78 5.55
CA MET A 40 7.78 1.72 4.70
C MET A 40 8.76 2.50 5.58
N VAL A 41 10.06 2.34 5.33
CA VAL A 41 11.12 3.08 6.05
C VAL A 41 11.51 4.33 5.27
N TRP A 42 11.42 5.50 5.88
CA TRP A 42 11.70 6.79 5.23
C TRP A 42 12.09 7.88 6.22
N GLY A 43 12.49 9.05 5.73
CA GLY A 43 13.03 10.14 6.55
C GLY A 43 14.55 10.07 6.71
N ASP A 44 15.11 11.14 7.27
CA ASP A 44 16.54 11.46 7.31
C ASP A 44 17.23 11.16 8.64
N GLY A 45 16.49 10.62 9.60
CA GLY A 45 16.97 10.46 10.98
C GLY A 45 16.39 11.49 11.93
N GLU A 46 15.85 12.60 11.44
CA GLU A 46 15.29 13.71 12.24
C GLU A 46 13.88 14.13 11.74
N PRO A 47 12.89 13.21 11.71
CA PRO A 47 12.95 11.84 12.21
C PRO A 47 13.08 10.78 11.09
N LEU A 48 13.69 9.65 11.44
CA LEU A 48 13.47 8.38 10.76
C LEU A 48 12.05 7.88 11.07
N LYS A 49 11.32 7.48 10.03
CA LYS A 49 9.91 7.09 10.09
C LYS A 49 9.75 5.68 9.54
N ILE A 50 8.97 4.86 10.25
CA ILE A 50 8.56 3.53 9.81
C ILE A 50 7.03 3.53 9.79
N THR A 51 6.46 3.79 8.61
CA THR A 51 5.00 3.73 8.43
C THR A 51 4.58 2.28 8.27
N LEU A 52 3.66 1.82 9.11
CA LEU A 52 3.15 0.45 9.04
C LEU A 52 1.89 0.42 8.18
N ASP A 53 1.58 -0.77 7.68
CA ASP A 53 0.36 -1.10 6.96
C ASP A 53 -0.04 -2.53 7.33
N ARG A 54 -1.33 -2.85 7.29
CA ARG A 54 -1.83 -4.20 7.53
C ARG A 54 -2.93 -4.52 6.53
N TYR A 55 -2.86 -5.70 5.93
CA TYR A 55 -3.66 -6.08 4.77
C TYR A 55 -5.18 -6.04 5.02
N ASP A 56 -5.62 -6.39 6.22
CA ASP A 56 -7.03 -6.48 6.62
C ASP A 56 -7.56 -5.21 7.31
N CYS A 57 -6.77 -4.13 7.40
CA CYS A 57 -7.20 -2.87 7.99
C CYS A 57 -8.03 -2.04 7.00
N TRP A 58 -9.34 -2.26 7.01
CA TRP A 58 -10.30 -1.60 6.13
C TRP A 58 -11.50 -1.07 6.90
N GLU A 59 -12.02 0.05 6.43
CA GLU A 59 -13.41 0.42 6.65
C GLU A 59 -14.27 -0.55 5.85
N LEU A 60 -15.20 -1.25 6.52
CA LEU A 60 -16.01 -2.29 5.90
C LEU A 60 -17.48 -1.88 5.72
N ARG A 61 -17.88 -0.71 6.21
CA ARG A 61 -19.25 -0.20 6.01
C ARG A 61 -19.46 0.06 4.54
N GLU A 62 -20.50 -0.55 4.02
CA GLU A 62 -20.96 -0.39 2.65
C GLU A 62 -22.45 -0.04 2.62
N GLN A 63 -22.86 0.57 1.51
CA GLN A 63 -24.27 0.81 1.22
C GLN A 63 -24.84 -0.46 0.61
N GLN A 64 -25.75 -1.10 1.32
CA GLN A 64 -26.46 -2.28 0.81
C GLN A 64 -27.51 -1.82 -0.21
N PRO A 65 -27.46 -2.33 -1.45
CA PRO A 65 -28.51 -2.06 -2.40
C PRO A 65 -29.78 -2.82 -2.01
N ASP A 66 -30.95 -2.33 -2.45
CA ASP A 66 -32.20 -3.06 -2.28
C ASP A 66 -32.15 -4.39 -3.05
N PRO A 67 -32.24 -5.55 -2.39
CA PRO A 67 -32.11 -6.86 -3.02
C PRO A 67 -33.24 -7.20 -3.99
N GLU A 68 -34.39 -6.50 -3.94
CA GLU A 68 -35.48 -6.68 -4.90
C GLU A 68 -35.18 -5.98 -6.23
N ILE A 69 -34.45 -4.86 -6.16
CA ILE A 69 -34.10 -4.03 -7.32
C ILE A 69 -32.76 -4.48 -7.91
N TYR A 70 -31.77 -4.75 -7.05
CA TYR A 70 -30.39 -5.02 -7.41
C TYR A 70 -30.17 -6.50 -7.73
N THR A 71 -30.85 -6.95 -8.78
CA THR A 71 -30.76 -8.33 -9.27
C THR A 71 -30.32 -8.36 -10.72
N TYR A 72 -29.62 -9.43 -11.10
CA TYR A 72 -29.27 -9.68 -12.50
C TYR A 72 -30.51 -9.75 -13.40
N GLN A 73 -31.61 -10.31 -12.89
CA GLN A 73 -32.88 -10.40 -13.61
C GLN A 73 -33.47 -9.02 -13.91
N ASN A 74 -33.47 -8.11 -12.92
CA ASN A 74 -33.97 -6.75 -13.15
C ASN A 74 -33.05 -5.98 -14.11
N LEU A 75 -31.72 -6.10 -13.97
CA LEU A 75 -30.76 -5.49 -14.90
C LEU A 75 -31.02 -5.96 -16.34
N ARG A 76 -31.17 -7.28 -16.55
CA ARG A 76 -31.49 -7.88 -17.86
C ARG A 76 -32.76 -7.27 -18.46
N ARG A 77 -33.83 -7.20 -17.68
CA ARG A 77 -35.12 -6.60 -18.10
C ARG A 77 -34.95 -5.14 -18.51
N LEU A 78 -34.21 -4.35 -17.75
CA LEU A 78 -33.98 -2.93 -18.04
C LEU A 78 -33.15 -2.74 -19.33
N VAL A 79 -32.13 -3.57 -19.54
CA VAL A 79 -31.32 -3.55 -20.77
C VAL A 79 -32.14 -3.94 -21.99
N GLU A 80 -32.93 -5.01 -21.91
CA GLU A 80 -33.80 -5.47 -23.00
C GLU A 80 -34.87 -4.41 -23.36
N ALA A 81 -35.33 -3.64 -22.37
CA ALA A 81 -36.26 -2.54 -22.56
C ALA A 81 -35.61 -1.21 -23.02
N GLY A 82 -34.28 -1.16 -23.16
CA GLY A 82 -33.55 0.08 -23.50
C GLY A 82 -33.62 1.16 -22.41
N ALA A 83 -33.94 0.79 -21.17
CA ALA A 83 -34.14 1.72 -20.04
C ALA A 83 -32.81 2.09 -19.35
N GLU A 84 -31.86 2.64 -20.11
CA GLU A 84 -30.48 2.90 -19.65
C GLU A 84 -30.40 3.80 -18.41
N GLN A 85 -31.18 4.88 -18.38
CA GLN A 85 -31.18 5.82 -17.25
C GLN A 85 -31.68 5.15 -15.97
N THR A 86 -32.69 4.30 -16.07
CA THR A 86 -33.21 3.52 -14.94
C THR A 86 -32.19 2.48 -14.50
N ALA A 87 -31.54 1.79 -15.43
CA ALA A 87 -30.48 0.83 -15.12
C ALA A 87 -29.32 1.49 -14.36
N LYS A 88 -28.87 2.67 -14.80
CA LYS A 88 -27.82 3.43 -14.11
C LYS A 88 -28.26 3.84 -12.69
N SER A 89 -29.49 4.34 -12.55
CA SER A 89 -30.03 4.74 -11.24
C SER A 89 -30.13 3.56 -10.27
N ASP A 90 -30.77 2.48 -10.70
CA ASP A 90 -31.08 1.29 -9.88
C ASP A 90 -29.81 0.51 -9.49
N MET A 91 -28.79 0.50 -10.34
CA MET A 91 -27.59 -0.35 -10.20
C MET A 91 -26.36 0.41 -9.70
N VAL A 92 -26.39 1.75 -9.67
CA VAL A 92 -25.22 2.56 -9.31
C VAL A 92 -25.62 3.74 -8.45
N ASP A 93 -26.36 4.70 -9.00
CA ASP A 93 -26.45 6.04 -8.43
C ASP A 93 -27.14 6.07 -7.06
N ARG A 94 -28.16 5.23 -6.85
CA ARG A 94 -28.93 5.20 -5.58
C ARG A 94 -28.12 4.68 -4.39
N TRP A 95 -27.09 3.88 -4.63
CA TRP A 95 -26.37 3.14 -3.58
C TRP A 95 -24.89 3.51 -3.50
N ARG A 96 -24.39 4.39 -4.38
CA ARG A 96 -23.03 4.93 -4.35
C ARG A 96 -23.01 6.40 -3.99
N VAL A 97 -23.69 6.75 -2.90
CA VAL A 97 -23.81 8.12 -2.41
C VAL A 97 -22.47 8.59 -1.80
N PRO A 98 -21.84 9.68 -2.27
CA PRO A 98 -20.51 10.12 -1.80
C PRO A 98 -20.41 10.39 -0.30
N GLU A 99 -21.48 10.91 0.31
CA GLU A 99 -21.51 11.33 1.71
C GLU A 99 -21.63 10.16 2.69
N LYS A 100 -21.85 8.94 2.19
CA LYS A 100 -21.95 7.72 2.99
C LYS A 100 -20.58 7.02 3.08
N PRO A 101 -20.37 6.15 4.08
CA PRO A 101 -19.16 5.35 4.16
C PRO A 101 -19.00 4.46 2.93
N HIS A 102 -17.76 4.35 2.44
CA HIS A 102 -17.37 3.43 1.39
C HIS A 102 -16.17 2.61 1.86
N PRO A 103 -16.08 1.33 1.46
CA PRO A 103 -14.93 0.52 1.81
C PRO A 103 -13.64 1.17 1.35
N THR A 104 -12.77 1.48 2.32
CA THR A 104 -11.52 2.19 2.09
C THR A 104 -10.46 1.65 3.03
N ARG A 105 -9.21 1.58 2.54
CA ARG A 105 -8.09 1.13 3.36
C ARG A 105 -7.86 2.12 4.48
N LEU A 106 -7.78 1.63 5.72
CA LEU A 106 -7.48 2.46 6.87
C LEU A 106 -5.98 2.68 6.99
N PRO A 107 -5.51 3.90 7.29
CA PRO A 107 -4.11 4.14 7.57
C PRO A 107 -3.71 3.47 8.88
N MET A 108 -2.53 2.88 8.90
CA MET A 108 -1.92 2.30 10.10
C MET A 108 -0.91 3.26 10.72
N PRO A 109 -0.57 3.09 12.02
CA PRO A 109 0.33 4.01 12.71
C PRO A 109 1.73 3.97 12.10
N ARG A 110 2.51 5.01 12.41
CA ARG A 110 3.95 5.05 12.11
C ARG A 110 4.76 5.17 13.40
N VAL A 111 5.93 4.54 13.40
CA VAL A 111 6.95 4.74 14.42
C VAL A 111 7.87 5.85 13.94
N GLU A 112 8.19 6.80 14.82
CA GLU A 112 9.18 7.84 14.55
C GLU A 112 10.33 7.71 15.54
N MET A 113 11.55 7.84 15.04
CA MET A 113 12.77 7.84 15.83
C MET A 113 13.65 9.01 15.41
N THR A 114 14.12 9.73 16.41
CA THR A 114 15.05 10.86 16.28
C THR A 114 16.47 10.35 16.51
N VAL A 115 17.38 10.67 15.61
CA VAL A 115 18.79 10.29 15.64
C VAL A 115 19.63 11.57 15.63
N PRO A 116 19.92 12.15 16.81
CA PRO A 116 20.52 13.46 16.92
C PRO A 116 21.81 13.60 16.11
N GLY A 117 21.86 14.66 15.30
CA GLY A 117 23.01 14.97 14.48
C GLY A 117 23.16 14.11 13.23
N ALA A 118 22.09 13.45 12.76
CA ALA A 118 22.08 12.74 11.48
C ALA A 118 22.58 13.61 10.32
N GLU A 119 23.54 13.10 9.54
CA GLU A 119 24.15 13.80 8.40
C GLU A 119 24.09 13.00 7.10
N ALA A 120 24.28 11.67 7.18
CA ALA A 120 24.31 10.82 6.00
C ALA A 120 23.44 9.59 6.20
N PHE A 121 22.76 9.20 5.14
CA PHE A 121 21.89 8.02 5.09
C PHE A 121 22.40 7.05 4.04
N ARG A 122 22.38 5.76 4.38
CA ARG A 122 22.54 4.65 3.44
C ARG A 122 21.47 3.62 3.71
N GLY A 123 20.79 3.15 2.66
CA GLY A 123 19.80 2.09 2.73
C GLY A 123 19.98 1.07 1.61
N ARG A 124 19.57 -0.18 1.87
CA ARG A 124 19.52 -1.27 0.90
C ARG A 124 18.33 -2.16 1.19
N LEU A 125 17.55 -2.50 0.15
CA LEU A 125 16.61 -3.62 0.21
C LEU A 125 17.24 -4.83 -0.47
N GLU A 126 17.58 -5.83 0.34
CA GLU A 126 18.13 -7.11 -0.12
C GLU A 126 16.99 -8.04 -0.53
N LEU A 127 16.75 -8.18 -1.84
CA LEU A 127 15.59 -8.92 -2.38
C LEU A 127 15.63 -10.40 -2.04
N MET A 128 16.81 -11.03 -2.14
CA MET A 128 16.98 -12.46 -1.80
C MET A 128 16.71 -12.73 -0.31
N LYS A 129 17.05 -11.78 0.57
CA LYS A 129 16.90 -11.96 2.02
C LYS A 129 15.58 -11.44 2.57
N ALA A 130 14.79 -10.74 1.75
CA ALA A 130 13.64 -9.97 2.20
C ALA A 130 14.00 -9.09 3.41
N CYS A 131 15.08 -8.30 3.29
CA CYS A 131 15.62 -7.54 4.41
C CYS A 131 15.97 -6.11 3.99
N ALA A 132 15.44 -5.13 4.71
CA ALA A 132 15.89 -3.74 4.62
C ALA A 132 17.01 -3.51 5.64
N ARG A 133 18.15 -2.96 5.18
CA ARG A 133 19.28 -2.59 6.04
C ARG A 133 19.73 -1.18 5.71
N GLY A 134 20.33 -0.50 6.68
CA GLY A 134 20.87 0.83 6.47
C GLY A 134 21.68 1.33 7.65
N SER A 135 22.23 2.52 7.48
CA SER A 135 22.96 3.25 8.50
C SER A 135 22.66 4.74 8.39
N ILE A 136 22.66 5.40 9.54
CA ILE A 136 22.67 6.86 9.65
C ILE A 136 23.99 7.24 10.31
N GLU A 137 24.75 8.10 9.67
CA GLU A 137 25.96 8.69 10.24
C GLU A 137 25.58 9.97 10.97
N CYS A 138 26.15 10.18 12.16
CA CYS A 138 25.91 11.36 12.96
C CYS A 138 27.17 12.20 13.10
N LYS A 139 27.02 13.52 13.24
CA LYS A 139 28.09 14.40 13.72
C LYS A 139 28.65 13.81 15.00
N LYS A 140 29.97 13.62 15.05
CA LYS A 140 30.65 13.38 16.32
C LYS A 140 30.48 14.63 17.19
N GLY A 141 29.81 14.46 18.33
CA GLY A 141 29.77 15.47 19.39
C GLY A 141 31.15 15.73 19.99
#